data_AF-A0A836S1J1-F1
#
_entry.id   AF-A0A836S1J1-F1
#
_cell.length_a   1.000
_cell.length_b   1.000
_cell.length_c   1.000
_cell.angle_alpha   90.00
_cell.angle_beta   90.00
_cell.angle_gamma   90.00
#
_symmetry.space_group_name_H-M   'P 1'
#
loop_
_entity.id
_entity.type
_entity.pdbx_description
1 polymer ?
#
loop_
_entity_poly.entity_id
_entity_poly.type
_entity_poly.pdbx_seq_one_letter_code
_entity_poly.pdbx_strand_id
1 'polypeptide(L)'
;MEFPRLIDVNASSKLIRTKKKLLIVGRCLVTEHPEVVERFRDYAIVTACPEAEHVNMLGFKLFGIVIRNQLDEIAVLTTDGSMHCIQLHYMVEEIARRIDFRRRHF
;
A
#
# COMPACT_ATOMS: atom_id res chain seq x y z
N MET A 1 -16.10 4.75 -1.49
CA MET A 1 -15.71 4.40 -0.11
C MET A 1 -14.44 5.17 0.21
N GLU A 2 -14.30 5.72 1.42
CA GLU A 2 -13.08 6.44 1.80
C GLU A 2 -12.08 5.46 2.44
N PHE A 3 -10.91 5.30 1.83
CA PHE A 3 -9.84 4.44 2.33
C PHE A 3 -8.80 5.29 3.07
N PRO A 4 -8.29 4.83 4.24
CA PRO A 4 -7.36 5.63 5.03
C PRO A 4 -6.02 5.79 4.32
N ARG A 5 -5.34 6.92 4.56
CA ARG A 5 -3.98 7.15 4.07
C ARG A 5 -3.00 6.26 4.83
N LEU A 6 -2.03 5.68 4.13
CA LEU A 6 -0.98 4.83 4.72
C LEU A 6 -0.32 5.51 5.94
N ILE A 7 -0.04 6.81 5.84
CA ILE A 7 0.63 7.58 6.89
C ILE A 7 -0.19 7.72 8.17
N ASP A 8 -1.53 7.73 8.08
CA ASP A 8 -2.43 7.94 9.22
C ASP A 8 -2.78 6.64 9.95
N VAL A 9 -2.61 5.48 9.31
CA VAL A 9 -3.01 4.18 9.91
C VAL A 9 -2.04 3.76 11.00
N ASN A 10 -2.52 3.34 12.17
CA ASN A 10 -1.63 2.76 13.19
C ASN A 10 -0.88 1.53 12.63
N ALA A 11 0.42 1.39 12.92
CA ALA A 11 1.22 0.30 12.39
C ALA A 11 0.66 -1.10 12.71
N SER A 12 -0.05 -1.26 13.82
CA SER A 12 -0.75 -2.49 14.25
C SER A 12 -2.27 -2.35 14.19
N SER A 13 -2.79 -1.52 13.28
CA SER A 13 -4.22 -1.29 13.11
C SER A 13 -5.01 -2.59 12.94
N LYS A 14 -6.22 -2.66 13.52
CA LYS A 14 -7.14 -3.79 13.33
C LYS A 14 -7.45 -4.05 11.85
N LEU A 15 -7.47 -3.00 11.02
CA LEU A 15 -7.65 -3.11 9.57
C LEU A 15 -6.63 -4.07 8.94
N ILE A 16 -5.36 -3.90 9.32
CA ILE A 16 -4.24 -4.67 8.78
C ILE A 16 -4.16 -6.03 9.49
N ARG A 17 -4.38 -6.09 10.81
CA ARG A 17 -4.29 -7.36 11.56
C ARG A 17 -5.36 -8.39 11.18
N THR A 18 -6.55 -7.93 10.81
CA THR A 18 -7.65 -8.81 10.41
C THR A 18 -7.51 -9.33 8.99
N LYS A 19 -6.60 -8.72 8.20
CA LYS A 19 -6.39 -9.03 6.78
C LYS A 19 -4.91 -9.32 6.54
N LYS A 20 -4.58 -10.56 6.20
CA LYS A 20 -3.18 -10.93 5.89
C LYS A 20 -2.65 -10.38 4.56
N LYS A 21 -3.48 -9.68 3.79
CA LYS A 21 -3.10 -9.04 2.52
C LYS A 21 -3.29 -7.54 2.61
N LEU A 22 -2.27 -6.77 2.22
CA LEU A 22 -2.28 -5.31 2.18
C LEU A 22 -2.25 -4.83 0.73
N LEU A 23 -3.15 -3.90 0.37
CA LEU A 23 -3.14 -3.21 -0.90
C LEU A 23 -2.81 -1.73 -0.68
N ILE A 24 -1.75 -1.27 -1.33
CA ILE A 24 -1.36 0.13 -1.40
C ILE A 24 -1.86 0.68 -2.72
N VAL A 25 -2.79 1.63 -2.66
CA VAL A 25 -3.44 2.21 -3.84
C VAL A 25 -2.95 3.65 -4.05
N GLY A 26 -2.56 3.99 -5.28
CA GLY A 26 -2.34 5.39 -5.67
C GLY A 26 -3.62 6.21 -5.41
N ARG A 27 -3.53 7.27 -4.59
CA ARG A 27 -4.71 7.97 -4.05
C ARG A 27 -5.72 8.41 -5.12
N CYS A 28 -5.24 8.83 -6.29
CA CYS A 28 -6.08 9.25 -7.43
C CYS A 28 -7.03 8.14 -7.92
N LEU A 29 -6.63 6.86 -7.87
CA LEU A 29 -7.46 5.76 -8.37
C LEU A 29 -8.78 5.58 -7.60
N VAL A 30 -8.83 6.00 -6.33
CA VAL A 30 -10.07 5.95 -5.55
C VAL A 30 -11.13 6.90 -6.13
N THR A 31 -10.69 7.98 -6.77
CA THR A 31 -11.56 8.97 -7.42
C THR A 31 -11.79 8.63 -8.88
N GLU A 32 -10.73 8.37 -9.63
CA GLU A 32 -10.78 8.21 -11.09
C GLU A 32 -11.30 6.82 -11.52
N HIS A 33 -10.97 5.77 -10.76
CA HIS A 33 -11.27 4.38 -11.10
C HIS A 33 -11.70 3.54 -9.88
N PRO A 34 -12.73 3.98 -9.11
CA PRO A 34 -13.17 3.27 -7.90
C PRO A 34 -13.52 1.81 -8.18
N GLU A 35 -14.10 1.50 -9.35
CA GLU A 35 -14.48 0.15 -9.77
C GLU A 35 -13.31 -0.83 -9.85
N VAL A 36 -12.09 -0.34 -10.08
CA VAL A 36 -10.88 -1.17 -10.08
C VAL A 36 -10.47 -1.49 -8.65
N VAL A 37 -10.53 -0.50 -7.76
CA VAL A 37 -10.19 -0.66 -6.33
C VAL A 37 -11.15 -1.65 -5.65
N GLU A 38 -12.43 -1.63 -6.01
CA GLU A 38 -13.45 -2.53 -5.48
C GLU A 38 -13.20 -4.03 -5.77
N ARG A 39 -12.33 -4.35 -6.74
CA ARG A 39 -11.94 -5.75 -7.03
C ARG A 39 -11.06 -6.37 -5.95
N PHE A 40 -10.52 -5.55 -5.05
CA PHE A 40 -9.59 -5.96 -4.00
C PHE A 40 -10.20 -5.92 -2.59
N ARG A 41 -11.53 -6.07 -2.47
CA ARG A 41 -12.25 -6.06 -1.18
C ARG A 41 -11.72 -7.08 -0.15
N ASP A 42 -11.00 -8.11 -0.57
CA ASP A 42 -10.37 -9.07 0.34
C ASP A 42 -9.11 -8.51 1.03
N TYR A 43 -8.50 -7.44 0.53
CA TYR A 43 -7.30 -6.79 1.08
C TYR A 43 -7.65 -5.77 2.18
N ALA A 44 -6.69 -5.48 3.06
CA ALA A 44 -6.65 -4.22 3.77
C ALA A 44 -6.21 -3.13 2.78
N ILE A 45 -7.05 -2.14 2.52
CA ILE A 45 -6.78 -1.10 1.53
C ILE A 45 -6.32 0.18 2.22
N VAL A 46 -5.18 0.71 1.78
CA VAL A 46 -4.65 2.02 2.20
C VAL A 46 -4.27 2.84 0.98
N THR A 47 -4.38 4.15 1.07
CA THR A 47 -4.01 5.07 -0.02
C THR A 47 -2.66 5.72 0.22
N ALA A 48 -1.91 5.97 -0.85
CA ALA A 48 -0.64 6.69 -0.80
C ALA A 48 -0.51 7.63 -2.01
N CYS A 49 0.13 8.78 -1.83
CA CYS A 49 0.43 9.70 -2.92
C CYS A 49 1.87 10.23 -2.78
N PRO A 50 2.82 9.75 -3.59
CA PRO A 50 4.20 10.23 -3.54
C PRO A 50 4.38 11.73 -3.84
N GLU A 51 3.38 12.40 -4.43
CA GLU A 51 3.36 13.86 -4.62
C GLU A 51 3.05 14.60 -3.32
N ALA A 52 2.25 14.00 -2.43
CA ALA A 52 1.84 14.60 -1.16
C ALA A 52 2.76 14.18 0.00
N GLU A 53 3.28 12.96 -0.04
CA GLU A 53 4.15 12.41 0.99
C GLU A 53 5.44 11.86 0.37
N HIS A 54 6.60 12.31 0.86
CA HIS A 54 7.88 11.81 0.40
C HIS A 54 7.98 10.29 0.59
N VAL A 55 8.51 9.57 -0.41
CA VAL A 55 8.57 8.10 -0.42
C VAL A 55 9.23 7.51 0.84
N ASN A 56 10.28 8.13 1.38
CA ASN A 56 10.89 7.71 2.66
C ASN A 56 9.90 7.66 3.83
N MET A 57 8.95 8.60 3.92
CA MET A 57 7.94 8.60 4.99
C MET A 57 6.98 7.44 4.81
N LEU A 58 6.52 7.22 3.57
CA LEU A 58 5.66 6.08 3.22
C LEU A 58 6.37 4.75 3.46
N GLY A 59 7.66 4.65 3.09
CA GLY A 59 8.48 3.46 3.23
C GLY A 59 8.76 3.12 4.68
N PHE A 60 9.14 4.11 5.50
CA PHE A 60 9.35 3.89 6.93
C PHE A 60 8.05 3.49 7.63
N LYS A 61 6.93 4.09 7.23
CA LYS A 61 5.61 3.71 7.74
C LYS A 61 5.25 2.27 7.37
N LEU A 62 5.42 1.91 6.11
CA LEU A 62 5.15 0.56 5.61
C LEU A 62 6.06 -0.45 6.29
N PHE A 63 7.36 -0.19 6.37
CA PHE A 63 8.30 -1.06 7.08
C PHE A 63 7.85 -1.30 8.52
N GLY A 64 7.45 -0.24 9.23
CA GLY A 64 6.88 -0.31 10.57
C GLY A 64 5.60 -1.15 10.66
N ILE A 65 4.78 -1.18 9.61
CA ILE A 65 3.62 -2.07 9.51
C ILE A 65 4.09 -3.52 9.31
N VAL A 66 4.96 -3.78 8.34
CA VAL A 66 5.38 -5.14 7.96
C VAL A 66 6.10 -5.85 9.11
N ILE A 67 6.98 -5.19 9.86
CA ILE A 67 7.68 -5.84 11.00
C ILE A 67 6.75 -6.20 12.16
N ARG A 68 5.57 -5.57 12.25
CA ARG A 68 4.60 -5.75 13.34
C ARG A 68 3.46 -6.69 12.96
N ASN A 69 3.29 -6.98 11.67
CA ASN A 69 2.20 -7.79 11.15
C ASN A 69 2.78 -8.82 10.18
N GLN A 70 2.54 -10.10 10.44
CA GLN A 70 2.88 -11.16 9.47
C GLN A 70 1.90 -11.08 8.29
N LEU A 71 2.26 -10.30 7.27
CA LEU A 71 1.50 -10.16 6.04
C LEU A 71 1.93 -11.26 5.05
N ASP A 72 0.95 -11.94 4.46
CA ASP A 72 1.17 -12.98 3.45
C ASP A 72 1.42 -12.34 2.07
N GLU A 73 0.78 -11.19 1.80
CA GLU A 73 0.87 -10.50 0.51
C GLU A 73 0.80 -8.99 0.65
N ILE A 74 1.63 -8.27 -0.10
CA ILE A 74 1.54 -6.82 -0.30
C ILE A 74 1.44 -6.56 -1.79
N ALA A 75 0.36 -5.89 -2.18
CA ALA A 75 0.08 -5.49 -3.55
C ALA A 75 0.15 -3.96 -3.69
N VAL A 76 0.62 -3.49 -4.83
CA VAL A 76 0.63 -2.08 -5.22
C VAL A 76 -0.24 -1.92 -6.46
N LEU A 77 -1.20 -0.99 -6.43
CA LEU A 77 -2.08 -0.67 -7.55
C LEU A 77 -1.95 0.81 -7.88
N THR A 78 -1.48 1.14 -9.08
CA THR A 78 -1.27 2.53 -9.49
C THR A 78 -1.71 2.78 -10.94
N THR A 79 -1.77 4.05 -11.32
CA THR A 79 -1.98 4.42 -12.73
C THR A 79 -0.71 4.15 -13.52
N ASP A 80 -0.84 3.43 -14.63
CA ASP A 80 0.28 3.18 -15.55
C ASP A 80 0.85 4.50 -16.09
N GLY A 81 2.18 4.54 -16.26
CA GLY A 81 2.91 5.71 -16.73
C GLY A 81 3.15 6.83 -15.71
N SER A 82 2.67 6.73 -14.46
CA SER A 82 2.92 7.76 -13.43
C SER A 82 4.34 7.68 -12.83
N MET A 83 5.17 8.69 -13.10
CA MET A 83 6.52 8.81 -12.52
C MET A 83 6.53 8.98 -10.99
N HIS A 84 5.44 9.46 -10.39
CA HIS A 84 5.33 9.55 -8.94
C HIS A 84 4.99 8.18 -8.35
N CYS A 85 4.02 7.48 -8.94
CA CYS A 85 3.52 6.23 -8.39
C CYS A 85 4.50 5.06 -8.49
N ILE A 86 5.40 5.05 -9.49
CA ILE A 86 6.42 4.00 -9.61
C ILE A 86 7.29 3.86 -8.34
N GLN A 87 7.44 4.94 -7.58
CA GLN A 87 8.16 4.94 -6.30
C GLN A 87 7.52 4.01 -5.27
N LEU A 88 6.19 3.81 -5.29
CA LEU A 88 5.51 2.87 -4.41
C LEU A 88 5.88 1.42 -4.73
N HIS A 89 6.06 1.09 -6.01
CA HIS A 89 6.47 -0.24 -6.45
C HIS A 89 7.90 -0.54 -5.96
N TYR A 90 8.84 0.38 -6.19
CA TYR A 90 10.21 0.23 -5.72
C TYR A 90 10.34 0.21 -4.19
N MET A 91 9.51 0.98 -3.49
CA MET A 91 9.45 0.97 -2.03
C MET A 91 9.08 -0.41 -1.49
N VAL A 92 8.09 -1.08 -2.09
CA VAL A 92 7.71 -2.44 -1.69
C VAL A 92 8.81 -3.45 -1.98
N GLU A 93 9.46 -3.35 -3.15
CA GLU A 93 10.60 -4.19 -3.51
C GLU A 93 11.79 -4.03 -2.55
N GLU A 94 12.09 -2.80 -2.13
CA GLU A 94 13.19 -2.56 -1.18
C GLU A 94 12.92 -3.19 0.18
N ILE A 95 11.70 -3.09 0.69
CA ILE A 95 11.30 -3.73 1.97
C ILE A 95 11.36 -5.25 1.84
N ALA A 96 10.95 -5.79 0.70
CA ALA A 96 10.94 -7.22 0.44
C ALA A 96 12.33 -7.86 0.41
N ARG A 97 13.39 -7.08 0.20
CA ARG A 97 14.78 -7.58 0.33
C ARG A 97 15.13 -7.97 1.77
N ARG A 98 14.36 -7.50 2.76
CA ARG A 98 14.61 -7.73 4.19
C ARG A 98 13.54 -8.57 4.87
N ILE A 99 12.31 -8.57 4.35
CA ILE A 99 11.19 -9.28 4.95
C ILE A 99 10.46 -10.05 3.85
N ASP A 100 10.21 -11.33 4.07
CA ASP A 100 9.52 -12.17 3.10
C ASP A 100 8.00 -11.99 3.17
N PHE A 101 7.40 -11.76 2.00
CA PHE A 101 5.97 -11.71 1.74
C PHE A 101 5.76 -11.77 0.22
N ARG A 102 4.60 -12.23 -0.24
CA ARG A 102 4.30 -12.23 -1.67
C ARG A 102 4.08 -10.79 -2.17
N ARG A 103 4.71 -10.42 -3.27
CA ARG A 103 4.60 -9.10 -3.90
C ARG A 103 3.73 -9.17 -5.14
N ARG A 104 2.86 -8.18 -5.35
CA ARG A 104 2.14 -7.99 -6.61
C ARG A 104 2.15 -6.52 -7.01
N HIS A 105 2.25 -6.28 -8.30
CA HIS A 105 2.29 -4.94 -8.88
C HIS A 105 1.28 -4.88 -10.01
N PHE A 106 0.37 -3.92 -9.93
CA PHE A 106 -0.74 -3.67 -10.84
C PHE A 106 -0.74 -2.22 -11.29
#